data_AF-A0A5C6RLT7-F1
#
_entry.id   AF-A0A5C6RLT7-F1
#
_cell.length_a   1.000
_cell.length_b   1.000
_cell.length_c   1.000
_cell.angle_alpha   90.00
_cell.angle_beta   90.00
_cell.angle_gamma   90.00
#
_symmetry.space_group_name_H-M   'P 1'
#
loop_
_entity.id
_entity.type
_entity.pdbx_description
1 polymer ?
#
loop_
_entity_poly.entity_id
_entity_poly.type
_entity_poly.pdbx_seq_one_letter_code
_entity_poly.pdbx_strand_id
1 'polypeptide(L)'
;MYFTEARFLRDVKQTGERKIYQKALLSFCRYSGIPQKARRVLYRLKCRPEDAEEIVQDATVIMVKAVQTGAYESRSKLSTYFVGVCKNLHANRGRAQKNKPPHLPLEPIAALAVADGPTSETEHRLDQHVLDELVSSLLALLSDRCQKGLELLYLSNYSLEQIGVELGYSSYDSAKSGLHKCLNRLRKYVRENAAAAQFIKQFL
;
A
#
# COMPACT_ATOMS: atom_id res chain seq x y z
N MET A 1 -5.77 11.92 -10.54
CA MET A 1 -5.77 10.65 -11.28
C MET A 1 -6.06 9.54 -10.27
N TYR A 2 -7.04 8.66 -10.51
CA TYR A 2 -7.43 7.62 -9.55
C TYR A 2 -6.95 6.25 -10.05
N PHE A 3 -6.60 5.37 -9.12
CA PHE A 3 -6.19 3.99 -9.42
C PHE A 3 -7.41 3.06 -9.41
N THR A 4 -7.47 2.14 -10.37
CA THR A 4 -8.34 0.95 -10.29
C THR A 4 -7.56 -0.26 -10.78
N GLU A 5 -7.80 -1.41 -10.16
CA GLU A 5 -7.09 -2.66 -10.50
C GLU A 5 -7.33 -3.04 -11.97
N ALA A 6 -8.59 -3.05 -12.42
CA ALA A 6 -8.94 -3.38 -13.80
C ALA A 6 -8.27 -2.46 -14.85
N ARG A 7 -8.12 -1.16 -14.54
CA ARG A 7 -7.43 -0.22 -15.42
C ARG A 7 -5.93 -0.49 -15.43
N PHE A 8 -5.33 -0.65 -14.27
CA PHE A 8 -3.91 -0.95 -14.17
C PHE A 8 -3.54 -2.22 -14.94
N LEU A 9 -4.30 -3.30 -14.75
CA LEU A 9 -4.07 -4.57 -15.46
C LEU A 9 -4.19 -4.44 -16.98
N ARG A 10 -5.11 -3.60 -17.46
CA ARG A 10 -5.26 -3.31 -18.90
C ARG A 10 -4.09 -2.50 -19.43
N ASP A 11 -3.79 -1.38 -18.76
CA ASP A 11 -2.81 -0.39 -19.21
C ASP A 11 -1.38 -0.99 -19.19
N VAL A 12 -1.07 -1.89 -18.25
CA VAL A 12 0.23 -2.58 -18.16
C VAL A 12 0.46 -3.60 -19.28
N LYS A 13 -0.61 -4.17 -19.85
CA LYS A 13 -0.53 -5.10 -21.00
C LYS A 13 -0.27 -4.38 -22.33
N GLN A 14 -0.53 -3.07 -22.41
CA GLN A 14 -0.35 -2.26 -23.61
C GLN A 14 1.10 -1.75 -23.75
N THR A 15 2.06 -2.67 -23.86
CA THR A 15 3.51 -2.36 -23.88
C THR A 15 3.98 -1.50 -25.05
N GLY A 16 3.21 -1.44 -26.15
CA GLY A 16 3.51 -0.60 -27.32
C GLY A 16 3.36 0.90 -27.07
N GLU A 17 2.63 1.32 -26.02
CA GLU A 17 2.35 2.72 -25.71
C GLU A 17 3.05 3.16 -24.42
N ARG A 18 4.32 3.58 -24.55
CA ARG A 18 5.19 3.98 -23.42
C ARG A 18 4.53 4.96 -22.44
N LYS A 19 3.72 5.89 -22.95
CA LYS A 19 2.99 6.88 -22.13
C LYS A 19 1.90 6.23 -21.26
N ILE A 20 1.17 5.24 -21.79
CA ILE A 20 0.13 4.52 -21.05
C ILE A 20 0.78 3.68 -19.94
N TYR A 21 1.84 2.95 -20.28
CA TYR A 21 2.59 2.14 -19.33
C TYR A 21 3.16 2.97 -18.17
N GLN A 22 3.84 4.08 -18.46
CA GLN A 22 4.36 4.99 -17.43
C GLN A 22 3.25 5.54 -16.54
N LYS A 23 2.13 5.92 -17.14
CA LYS A 23 0.96 6.43 -16.43
C LYS A 23 0.35 5.35 -15.51
N ALA A 24 0.31 4.09 -15.94
CA ALA A 24 -0.13 2.96 -15.12
C ALA A 24 0.77 2.77 -13.90
N LEU A 25 2.10 2.73 -14.10
CA LEU A 25 3.07 2.60 -13.01
C LEU A 25 2.98 3.76 -12.01
N LEU A 26 2.95 5.00 -12.49
CA LEU A 26 2.78 6.18 -11.63
C LEU A 26 1.49 6.09 -10.82
N SER A 27 0.41 5.62 -11.44
CA SER A 27 -0.86 5.46 -10.74
C SER A 27 -0.84 4.37 -9.67
N PHE A 28 -0.13 3.26 -9.93
CA PHE A 28 0.09 2.20 -8.96
C PHE A 28 0.92 2.71 -7.79
N CYS A 29 2.07 3.31 -8.05
CA CYS A 29 2.99 3.76 -7.00
C CYS A 29 2.39 4.86 -6.12
N ARG A 30 1.66 5.82 -6.71
CA ARG A 30 1.17 7.00 -5.97
C ARG A 30 -0.26 6.89 -5.46
N TYR A 31 -1.14 6.16 -6.14
CA TYR A 31 -2.58 6.24 -5.88
C TYR A 31 -3.24 4.91 -5.48
N SER A 32 -2.53 3.77 -5.56
CA SER A 32 -3.13 2.47 -5.22
C SER A 32 -3.16 2.18 -3.71
N GLY A 33 -2.22 2.75 -2.94
CA GLY A 33 -1.97 2.37 -1.54
C GLY A 33 -1.36 0.98 -1.36
N ILE A 34 -1.20 0.20 -2.43
CA ILE A 34 -0.68 -1.17 -2.40
C ILE A 34 0.79 -1.22 -1.98
N PRO A 35 1.70 -0.38 -2.51
CA PRO A 35 3.09 -0.38 -2.05
C PRO A 35 3.20 -0.01 -0.57
N GLN A 36 2.34 0.87 -0.08
CA GLN A 36 2.36 1.39 1.28
C GLN A 36 1.92 0.29 2.24
N LYS A 37 0.88 -0.47 1.86
CA LYS A 37 0.47 -1.69 2.54
C LYS A 37 1.59 -2.73 2.58
N ALA A 38 2.31 -2.92 1.48
CA ALA A 38 3.43 -3.85 1.43
C ALA A 38 4.59 -3.41 2.34
N ARG A 39 4.96 -2.13 2.36
CA ARG A 39 5.98 -1.58 3.28
C ARG A 39 5.59 -1.80 4.74
N ARG A 40 4.34 -1.50 5.13
CA ARG A 40 3.86 -1.79 6.50
C ARG A 40 4.01 -3.26 6.87
N VAL A 41 3.71 -4.18 5.94
CA VAL A 41 3.90 -5.61 6.16
C VAL A 41 5.38 -5.97 6.29
N LEU A 42 6.25 -5.40 5.45
CA LEU A 42 7.70 -5.62 5.52
C LEU A 42 8.30 -5.09 6.83
N TYR A 43 7.85 -3.95 7.33
CA TYR A 43 8.29 -3.40 8.62
C TYR A 43 7.89 -4.29 9.78
N ARG A 44 6.68 -4.88 9.76
CA ARG A 44 6.28 -5.92 10.73
C ARG A 44 7.17 -7.17 10.65
N LEU A 45 7.78 -7.42 9.49
CA LEU A 45 8.76 -8.50 9.29
C LEU A 45 10.21 -8.05 9.54
N LYS A 46 10.40 -6.91 10.21
CA LYS A 46 11.70 -6.30 10.52
C LYS A 46 12.58 -5.99 9.30
N CYS A 47 11.97 -5.73 8.16
CA CYS A 47 12.71 -5.23 7.01
C CYS A 47 13.13 -3.78 7.26
N ARG A 48 14.38 -3.43 6.95
CA ARG A 48 14.87 -2.05 7.07
C ARG A 48 14.16 -1.16 6.05
N PRO A 49 14.01 0.15 6.31
CA PRO A 49 13.35 1.07 5.37
C PRO A 49 13.94 1.03 3.95
N GLU A 50 15.26 1.05 3.84
CA GLU A 50 15.99 0.99 2.57
C GLU A 50 15.73 -0.33 1.83
N ASP A 51 15.88 -1.46 2.53
CA ASP A 51 15.60 -2.80 1.99
C ASP A 51 14.13 -2.95 1.56
N ALA A 52 13.20 -2.37 2.31
CA ALA A 52 11.77 -2.45 2.01
C ALA A 52 11.42 -1.68 0.73
N GLU A 53 12.05 -0.53 0.50
CA GLU A 53 11.87 0.25 -0.71
C GLU A 53 12.42 -0.51 -1.93
N GLU A 54 13.60 -1.12 -1.81
CA GLU A 54 14.15 -1.99 -2.86
C GLU A 54 13.24 -3.19 -3.16
N ILE A 55 12.78 -3.89 -2.12
CA ILE A 55 11.89 -5.05 -2.27
C ILE A 55 10.59 -4.65 -2.97
N VAL A 56 10.04 -3.48 -2.65
CA VAL A 56 8.83 -2.97 -3.28
C VAL A 56 9.06 -2.63 -4.76
N GLN A 57 10.22 -2.07 -5.10
CA GLN A 57 10.59 -1.81 -6.49
C GLN A 57 10.74 -3.13 -7.28
N ASP A 58 11.48 -4.10 -6.73
CA ASP A 58 11.64 -5.44 -7.31
C ASP A 58 10.28 -6.14 -7.49
N ALA A 59 9.44 -6.11 -6.46
CA ALA A 59 8.11 -6.69 -6.50
C ALA A 59 7.23 -6.03 -7.57
N THR A 60 7.39 -4.73 -7.80
CA THR A 60 6.65 -4.00 -8.85
C THR A 60 7.04 -4.49 -10.24
N VAL A 61 8.34 -4.70 -10.48
CA VAL A 61 8.83 -5.27 -11.74
C VAL A 61 8.32 -6.70 -11.93
N ILE A 62 8.39 -7.54 -10.89
CA ILE A 62 7.91 -8.93 -10.94
C ILE A 62 6.41 -8.98 -11.22
N MET A 63 5.62 -8.17 -10.51
CA MET A 63 4.17 -8.11 -10.69
C MET A 63 3.80 -7.68 -12.11
N VAL A 64 4.45 -6.64 -12.63
CA VAL A 64 4.21 -6.16 -14.00
C VAL A 64 4.52 -7.23 -15.03
N LYS A 65 5.66 -7.92 -14.89
CA LYS A 65 6.02 -9.04 -15.78
C LYS A 65 5.00 -10.18 -15.69
N ALA A 66 4.53 -10.51 -14.48
CA ALA A 66 3.51 -11.55 -14.30
C ALA A 66 2.17 -11.17 -14.95
N VAL A 67 1.78 -9.91 -14.90
CA VAL A 67 0.57 -9.40 -15.59
C VAL A 67 0.73 -9.43 -17.10
N GLN A 68 1.90 -9.06 -17.62
CA GLN A 68 2.19 -9.03 -19.07
C GLN A 68 2.27 -10.41 -19.69
N THR A 69 2.87 -11.37 -18.98
CA THR A 69 3.03 -12.76 -19.44
C THR A 69 1.78 -13.61 -19.22
N GLY A 70 0.78 -13.08 -18.50
CA GLY A 70 -0.42 -13.83 -18.13
C GLY A 70 -0.25 -14.76 -16.92
N ALA A 71 0.93 -14.83 -16.31
CA ALA A 71 1.17 -15.61 -15.09
C ALA A 71 0.35 -15.13 -13.89
N TYR A 72 -0.08 -13.87 -13.88
CA TYR A 72 -1.09 -13.37 -12.95
C TYR A 72 -2.51 -13.64 -13.49
N GLU A 73 -3.14 -14.70 -12.99
CA GLU A 73 -4.49 -15.14 -13.40
C GLU A 73 -5.64 -14.46 -12.62
N SER A 74 -5.38 -13.38 -11.88
CA SER A 74 -6.38 -12.68 -11.06
C SER A 74 -7.17 -13.56 -10.07
N ARG A 75 -6.61 -14.72 -9.67
CA ARG A 75 -7.22 -15.62 -8.65
C ARG A 75 -7.30 -15.00 -7.25
N SER A 76 -6.57 -13.92 -7.01
CA SER A 76 -6.58 -13.12 -5.78
C SER A 76 -6.55 -11.63 -6.14
N LYS A 77 -6.94 -10.74 -5.23
CA LYS A 77 -6.77 -9.29 -5.42
C LYS A 77 -5.29 -8.96 -5.70
N LEU A 78 -5.01 -8.00 -6.57
CA LEU A 78 -3.63 -7.60 -6.92
C LEU A 78 -2.83 -7.19 -5.68
N SER A 79 -3.47 -6.56 -4.70
CA SER A 79 -2.83 -6.21 -3.42
C SER A 79 -2.34 -7.42 -2.62
N THR A 80 -3.07 -8.53 -2.64
CA THR A 80 -2.69 -9.77 -1.97
C THR A 80 -1.51 -10.41 -2.67
N TYR A 81 -1.58 -10.50 -4.00
CA TYR A 81 -0.49 -11.01 -4.82
C TYR A 81 0.80 -10.20 -4.60
N PHE A 82 0.72 -8.87 -4.70
CA PHE A 82 1.87 -7.98 -4.52
C PHE A 82 2.52 -8.12 -3.14
N VAL A 83 1.72 -8.14 -2.06
CA VAL A 83 2.23 -8.37 -0.71
C VAL A 83 2.90 -9.74 -0.59
N GLY A 84 2.34 -10.77 -1.22
CA GLY A 84 2.95 -12.10 -1.29
C GLY A 84 4.33 -12.09 -1.96
N VAL A 85 4.46 -11.39 -3.09
CA VAL A 85 5.75 -11.21 -3.77
C VAL A 85 6.76 -10.50 -2.86
N CYS A 86 6.38 -9.40 -2.20
CA CYS A 86 7.27 -8.69 -1.27
C CYS A 86 7.76 -9.59 -0.12
N LYS A 87 6.86 -10.38 0.48
CA LYS A 87 7.23 -11.32 1.56
C LYS A 87 8.21 -12.38 1.09
N ASN A 88 8.03 -12.91 -0.11
CA ASN A 88 8.93 -13.92 -0.69
C ASN A 88 10.31 -13.32 -0.97
N LEU A 89 10.38 -12.12 -1.52
CA LEU A 89 11.64 -11.41 -1.73
C LEU A 89 12.38 -11.17 -0.40
N HIS A 90 11.68 -10.69 0.62
CA HIS A 90 12.25 -10.49 1.96
C HIS A 90 12.81 -11.80 2.54
N ALA A 91 12.01 -12.87 2.51
CA ALA A 91 12.43 -14.18 3.01
C ALA A 91 13.63 -14.75 2.24
N ASN A 92 13.68 -14.55 0.92
CA ASN A 92 14.80 -15.00 0.09
C ASN A 92 16.08 -14.20 0.34
N ARG A 93 15.98 -12.88 0.53
CA ARG A 93 17.12 -12.04 0.94
C ARG A 93 17.67 -12.47 2.31
N GLY A 94 16.78 -12.74 3.28
CA GLY A 94 17.17 -13.25 4.60
C GLY A 94 17.81 -14.65 4.57
N ARG A 95 17.35 -15.52 3.66
CA ARG A 95 17.97 -16.85 3.42
C ARG A 95 19.33 -16.73 2.72
N ALA A 96 19.47 -15.82 1.76
CA ALA A 96 20.72 -15.57 1.03
C ALA A 96 21.81 -14.93 1.91
N GLN A 97 21.43 -14.17 2.95
CA GLN A 97 22.38 -13.69 3.96
C GLN A 97 22.85 -14.78 4.92
N LYS A 98 22.04 -15.82 5.14
CA LYS A 98 22.44 -16.98 5.96
C LYS A 98 23.24 -18.02 5.17
N ASN A 99 23.02 -18.13 3.86
CA ASN A 99 23.69 -19.08 2.97
C ASN A 99 23.87 -18.44 1.57
N LYS A 100 25.10 -18.33 1.04
CA LYS A 100 25.37 -17.99 -0.38
C LYS A 100 26.39 -18.99 -0.96
N PRO A 101 26.41 -19.29 -2.29
CA PRO A 101 25.41 -19.11 -3.37
C PRO A 101 25.26 -20.41 -4.26
N PRO A 102 24.73 -20.43 -5.52
CA PRO A 102 23.76 -19.58 -6.26
C PRO A 102 22.60 -20.35 -6.99
N HIS A 103 21.67 -19.58 -7.59
CA HIS A 103 20.79 -19.89 -8.75
C HIS A 103 19.41 -20.60 -8.61
N LEU A 104 18.42 -19.98 -9.28
CA LEU A 104 17.17 -20.51 -9.89
C LEU A 104 15.93 -20.74 -8.98
N PRO A 105 14.73 -20.98 -9.57
CA PRO A 105 13.74 -20.01 -10.07
C PRO A 105 12.48 -19.92 -9.16
N LEU A 106 11.70 -18.84 -9.30
CA LEU A 106 10.48 -18.60 -8.51
C LEU A 106 9.29 -19.48 -9.00
N GLU A 107 8.92 -20.49 -8.21
CA GLU A 107 7.65 -21.24 -8.30
C GLU A 107 6.67 -20.80 -7.18
N PRO A 108 5.34 -21.03 -7.33
CA PRO A 108 4.31 -20.32 -6.57
C PRO A 108 3.99 -20.91 -5.19
N ILE A 109 4.14 -20.04 -4.18
CA ILE A 109 3.40 -19.87 -2.91
C ILE A 109 2.71 -21.12 -2.29
N ALA A 110 3.27 -21.59 -1.17
CA ALA A 110 2.49 -22.26 -0.12
C ALA A 110 2.78 -21.59 1.24
N ALA A 111 1.70 -21.47 2.02
CA ALA A 111 1.55 -20.76 3.28
C ALA A 111 2.73 -20.89 4.27
N LEU A 112 3.12 -19.78 4.92
CA LEU A 112 3.79 -19.84 6.22
C LEU A 112 3.42 -18.62 7.07
N ALA A 113 2.79 -18.94 8.21
CA ALA A 113 2.64 -18.09 9.37
C ALA A 113 4.01 -17.92 10.09
N VAL A 114 3.97 -17.18 11.19
CA VAL A 114 4.81 -17.31 12.41
C VAL A 114 5.73 -16.11 12.76
N ALA A 115 5.41 -15.58 13.95
CA ALA A 115 6.18 -15.01 15.07
C ALA A 115 7.04 -13.74 14.92
N ASP A 116 6.61 -12.75 15.71
CA ASP A 116 7.34 -11.58 16.20
C ASP A 116 8.48 -11.94 17.16
N GLY A 117 9.52 -11.12 17.14
CA GLY A 117 10.45 -10.90 18.26
C GLY A 117 10.90 -9.44 18.22
N PRO A 118 11.53 -8.83 19.23
CA PRO A 118 11.76 -7.38 19.27
C PRO A 118 13.18 -6.96 18.81
N THR A 119 13.43 -5.63 18.79
CA THR A 119 14.70 -4.86 18.62
C THR A 119 15.02 -4.39 17.17
N SER A 120 15.36 -3.13 16.87
CA SER A 120 15.77 -1.93 17.63
C SER A 120 15.26 -0.65 16.94
N GLU A 121 14.85 0.37 17.70
CA GLU A 121 13.63 1.14 17.36
C GLU A 121 13.73 2.68 17.46
N THR A 122 14.86 3.31 17.80
CA THR A 122 14.76 4.62 18.47
C THR A 122 14.67 5.86 17.56
N GLU A 123 15.44 5.96 16.48
CA GLU A 123 15.51 7.23 15.70
C GLU A 123 14.41 7.36 14.64
N HIS A 124 14.14 6.29 13.89
CA HIS A 124 13.03 6.28 12.92
C HIS A 124 11.64 6.27 13.55
N ARG A 125 11.52 5.85 14.82
CA ARG A 125 10.27 5.95 15.56
C ARG A 125 9.91 7.38 15.90
N LEU A 126 10.88 8.25 16.23
CA LEU A 126 10.54 9.63 16.60
C LEU A 126 9.85 10.35 15.43
N ASP A 127 10.42 10.25 14.23
CA ASP A 127 9.88 10.86 13.03
C ASP A 127 8.52 10.26 12.60
N GLN A 128 8.35 8.94 12.78
CA GLN A 128 7.06 8.28 12.53
C GLN A 128 6.01 8.59 13.59
N HIS A 129 6.39 8.69 14.87
CA HIS A 129 5.48 9.03 15.96
C HIS A 129 4.94 10.45 15.79
N VAL A 130 5.80 11.40 15.42
CA VAL A 130 5.38 12.78 15.12
C VAL A 130 4.44 12.81 13.91
N LEU A 131 4.69 12.00 12.87
CA LEU A 131 3.79 11.88 11.73
C LEU A 131 2.43 11.27 12.12
N ASP A 132 2.44 10.22 12.94
CA ASP A 132 1.25 9.53 13.39
C ASP A 132 0.40 10.41 14.32
N GLU A 133 1.02 11.19 15.21
CA GLU A 133 0.36 12.21 16.03
C GLU A 133 -0.23 13.34 15.18
N LEU A 134 0.51 13.81 14.17
CA LEU A 134 0.03 14.84 13.25
C LEU A 134 -1.17 14.33 12.43
N VAL A 135 -1.09 13.12 11.89
CA VAL A 135 -2.20 12.50 11.16
C VAL A 135 -3.39 12.25 12.09
N SER A 136 -3.16 11.81 13.33
CA SER A 136 -4.22 11.56 14.31
C SER A 136 -4.93 12.85 14.72
N SER A 137 -4.18 13.92 14.97
CA SER A 137 -4.76 15.24 15.30
C SER A 137 -5.56 15.82 14.13
N LEU A 138 -5.11 15.64 12.89
CA LEU A 138 -5.87 16.03 11.70
C LEU A 138 -7.13 15.18 11.48
N LEU A 139 -7.07 13.88 11.79
CA LEU A 139 -8.24 13.00 11.74
C LEU A 139 -9.27 13.34 12.82
N ALA A 140 -8.82 13.77 14.00
CA ALA A 140 -9.70 14.22 15.10
C ALA A 140 -10.50 15.50 14.75
N LEU A 141 -10.11 16.25 13.72
CA LEU A 141 -10.88 17.38 13.20
C LEU A 141 -12.09 16.95 12.35
N LEU A 142 -12.19 15.66 12.00
CA LEU A 142 -13.32 15.09 11.30
C LEU A 142 -14.35 14.56 12.30
N SER A 143 -15.62 14.48 11.89
CA SER A 143 -16.63 13.75 12.65
C SER A 143 -16.24 12.26 12.80
N ASP A 144 -16.58 11.62 13.92
CA ASP A 144 -16.31 10.20 14.22
C ASP A 144 -16.60 9.25 13.04
N ARG A 145 -17.74 9.44 12.37
CA ARG A 145 -18.11 8.63 11.19
C ARG A 145 -17.11 8.77 10.03
N CYS A 146 -16.59 9.97 9.79
CA CYS A 146 -15.58 10.22 8.76
C CYS A 146 -14.22 9.68 9.16
N GLN A 147 -13.81 9.86 10.41
CA GLN A 147 -12.57 9.28 10.93
C GLN A 147 -12.61 7.75 10.77
N LYS A 148 -13.64 7.11 11.31
CA LYS A 148 -13.80 5.65 11.24
C LYS A 148 -13.83 5.15 9.81
N GLY A 149 -14.51 5.85 8.90
CA GLY A 149 -14.55 5.49 7.48
C GLY A 149 -13.19 5.54 6.80
N LEU A 150 -12.37 6.55 7.10
CA LEU A 150 -11.03 6.66 6.53
C LEU A 150 -10.07 5.64 7.16
N GLU A 151 -10.20 5.35 8.46
CA GLU A 151 -9.46 4.27 9.12
C GLU A 151 -9.79 2.91 8.50
N LEU A 152 -11.08 2.58 8.36
CA LEU A 152 -11.51 1.32 7.76
C LEU A 152 -10.98 1.18 6.32
N LEU A 153 -11.01 2.27 5.55
CA LEU A 153 -10.54 2.29 4.17
C LEU A 153 -9.01 2.16 4.05
N TYR A 154 -8.24 2.93 4.81
CA TYR A 154 -6.78 3.07 4.60
C TYR A 154 -5.91 2.33 5.62
N LEU A 155 -6.43 2.02 6.81
CA LEU A 155 -5.73 1.25 7.84
C LEU A 155 -6.18 -0.21 7.83
N SER A 156 -7.49 -0.45 7.79
CA SER A 156 -8.07 -1.79 7.88
C SER A 156 -8.32 -2.47 6.52
N ASN A 157 -8.15 -1.75 5.39
CA ASN A 157 -8.38 -2.26 4.02
C ASN A 157 -9.79 -2.81 3.75
N TYR A 158 -10.82 -2.27 4.39
CA TYR A 158 -12.20 -2.65 4.09
C TYR A 158 -12.57 -2.17 2.68
N SER A 159 -13.36 -2.96 1.95
CA SER A 159 -13.96 -2.51 0.70
C SER A 159 -15.03 -1.46 0.96
N LEU A 160 -15.39 -0.67 -0.05
CA LEU A 160 -16.47 0.30 0.06
C LEU A 160 -17.81 -0.37 0.37
N GLU A 161 -18.04 -1.61 -0.05
CA GLU A 161 -19.22 -2.38 0.40
C GLU A 161 -19.16 -2.68 1.91
N GLN A 162 -18.02 -3.17 2.39
CA GLN A 162 -17.83 -3.50 3.81
C GLN A 162 -17.95 -2.25 4.71
N ILE A 163 -17.37 -1.12 4.28
CA ILE A 163 -17.51 0.16 4.97
C ILE A 163 -18.96 0.66 4.90
N GLY A 164 -19.63 0.40 3.77
CA GLY A 164 -21.04 0.72 3.58
C GLY A 164 -21.91 0.06 4.64
N VAL A 165 -21.72 -1.24 4.86
CA VAL A 165 -22.41 -2.02 5.90
C VAL A 165 -22.03 -1.53 7.30
N GLU A 166 -20.74 -1.40 7.58
CA GLU A 166 -20.22 -1.02 8.90
C GLU A 166 -20.68 0.37 9.37
N LEU A 167 -20.80 1.32 8.43
CA LEU A 167 -21.17 2.71 8.72
C LEU A 167 -22.62 3.04 8.35
N GLY A 168 -23.45 2.04 8.04
CA GLY A 168 -24.87 2.22 7.72
C GLY A 168 -25.13 3.11 6.50
N TYR A 169 -24.33 3.00 5.45
CA TYR A 169 -24.62 3.63 4.16
C TYR A 169 -25.64 2.80 3.38
N SER A 170 -26.58 3.47 2.73
CA SER A 170 -27.66 2.85 1.96
C SER A 170 -27.20 2.17 0.66
N SER A 171 -26.03 2.55 0.12
CA SER A 171 -25.51 2.01 -1.13
C SER A 171 -24.01 2.21 -1.25
N TYR A 172 -23.38 1.46 -2.17
CA TYR A 172 -21.97 1.61 -2.53
C TYR A 172 -21.64 3.05 -2.96
N ASP A 173 -22.50 3.67 -3.77
CA ASP A 173 -22.29 5.04 -4.23
C ASP A 173 -22.42 6.07 -3.12
N SER A 174 -23.30 5.84 -2.13
CA SER A 174 -23.42 6.73 -0.98
C SER A 174 -22.20 6.60 -0.05
N ALA A 175 -21.67 5.39 0.16
CA ALA A 175 -20.42 5.15 0.88
C ALA A 175 -19.23 5.81 0.18
N LYS A 176 -19.09 5.62 -1.15
CA LYS A 176 -18.04 6.25 -1.97
C LYS A 176 -18.10 7.78 -1.92
N SER A 177 -19.30 8.35 -2.12
CA SER A 177 -19.51 9.80 -2.06
C SER A 177 -19.25 10.37 -0.67
N GLY A 178 -19.70 9.68 0.38
CA GLY A 178 -19.46 10.03 1.77
C GLY A 178 -17.98 10.08 2.11
N LEU A 179 -17.25 9.01 1.81
CA LEU A 179 -15.80 8.93 2.05
C LEU A 179 -15.03 9.94 1.22
N HIS A 180 -15.45 10.22 -0.02
CA HIS A 180 -14.85 11.26 -0.84
C HIS A 180 -15.01 12.66 -0.22
N LYS A 181 -16.18 12.96 0.37
CA LYS A 181 -16.41 14.21 1.12
C LYS A 181 -15.53 14.28 2.37
N CYS A 182 -15.43 13.19 3.13
CA CYS A 182 -14.55 13.10 4.31
C CYS A 182 -13.07 13.37 3.92
N LEU A 183 -12.60 12.75 2.84
CA LEU A 183 -11.25 12.94 2.33
C LEU A 183 -10.99 14.38 1.88
N ASN A 184 -11.96 15.04 1.26
CA ASN A 184 -11.83 16.43 0.85
C ASN A 184 -11.81 17.40 2.04
N ARG A 185 -12.55 17.11 3.11
CA ARG A 185 -12.46 17.85 4.37
C ARG A 185 -11.08 17.69 5.00
N LEU A 186 -10.57 16.47 5.07
CA LEU A 186 -9.20 16.21 5.56
C LEU A 186 -8.16 16.98 4.75
N ARG A 187 -8.25 16.97 3.41
CA ARG A 187 -7.37 17.75 2.53
C ARG A 187 -7.45 19.25 2.78
N LYS A 188 -8.63 19.78 3.13
CA LYS A 188 -8.81 21.18 3.48
C LYS A 188 -8.03 21.50 4.77
N TYR A 189 -8.20 20.70 5.82
CA TYR A 189 -7.45 20.87 7.08
C TYR A 189 -5.95 20.74 6.89
N VAL A 190 -5.49 19.82 6.04
CA VAL A 190 -4.05 19.70 5.70
C VAL A 190 -3.53 20.95 4.98
N ARG A 191 -4.32 21.56 4.08
CA ARG A 191 -3.90 22.79 3.39
C ARG A 191 -3.88 24.01 4.30
N GLU A 192 -4.82 24.08 5.23
CA GLU A 192 -4.92 25.16 6.22
C GLU A 192 -3.80 25.06 7.27
N ASN A 193 -3.22 23.87 7.46
CA ASN A 193 -2.03 23.64 8.28
C ASN A 193 -0.76 23.53 7.41
N ALA A 194 -0.13 24.67 7.12
CA ALA A 194 1.09 24.73 6.29
C ALA A 194 2.22 23.82 6.80
N ALA A 195 2.41 23.76 8.13
CA ALA A 195 3.38 22.86 8.77
C ALA A 195 3.04 21.38 8.50
N ALA A 196 1.76 21.01 8.58
CA ALA A 196 1.32 19.65 8.29
C ALA A 196 1.51 19.27 6.82
N ALA A 197 1.19 20.18 5.90
CA ALA A 197 1.40 19.96 4.46
C ALA A 197 2.89 19.79 4.11
N GLN A 198 3.78 20.51 4.78
CA GLN A 198 5.22 20.42 4.56
C GLN A 198 5.80 19.14 5.17
N PHE A 199 5.37 18.79 6.38
CA PHE A 199 5.77 17.56 7.05
C PHE A 199 5.29 16.32 6.29
N ILE A 200 4.01 16.25 5.89
CA ILE A 200 3.47 15.12 5.12
C ILE A 200 4.18 14.93 3.77
N LYS A 201 4.64 16.01 3.12
CA LYS A 201 5.43 15.93 1.87
C LYS A 201 6.80 15.29 2.07
N GLN A 202 7.38 15.36 3.26
CA GLN A 202 8.69 14.77 3.55
C GLN A 202 8.62 13.24 3.67
N PHE A 203 7.43 12.69 3.94
CA PHE A 203 7.19 11.25 4.14
C PHE A 203 6.42 10.57 2.98
N LEU A 204 6.09 11.31 1.90
CA LEU A 204 5.36 10.82 0.71
C LEU A 204 6.23 10.84 -0.54
#